data_AF-A0A3Q8VFY2-F1
#
_entry.id   AF-A0A3Q8VFY2-F1
#
_cell.length_a   1.000
_cell.length_b   1.000
_cell.length_c   1.000
_cell.angle_alpha   90.00
_cell.angle_beta   90.00
_cell.angle_gamma   90.00
#
_symmetry.space_group_name_H-M   'P 1'
#
loop_
_entity.id
_entity.type
_entity.pdbx_description
1 polymer ?
#
loop_
_entity_poly.entity_id
_entity_poly.type
_entity_poly.pdbx_seq_one_letter_code
_entity_poly.pdbx_strand_id
1 'polypeptide(L)'
;MTFERIADDLRQQIRDGELRPGQLLPTQSQLMQTYKASSLTVQKAIRLLRNEGWVIARQGRGTFVTRSADFEDAFEKVAGDLQQQIYSGTLAPGARLPAREVLAEHYAVPLNVVTNAISLLAGNFLLRYPGELPGDEVYVRDWDDHGFATQLIHGRLVRKIRDGSLARGARVTVDEVVDTIGGDPESADQALTFLTLEGRMKKAHQRNGSMAYVVVGGEFGTEVPVAVQPVDESDEASTTPPKEFPAVGVADLTYKLERALERIEELEERVERLEGRDAD
;
A
#
# COMPACT_ATOMS: atom_id res chain seq x y z
N MET A 1 16.68 16.21 22.49
CA MET A 1 15.78 16.28 21.32
C MET A 1 15.77 14.92 20.65
N THR A 2 14.61 14.37 20.32
CA THR A 2 14.52 13.06 19.64
C THR A 2 14.75 13.23 18.14
N PHE A 3 15.02 12.13 17.42
CA PHE A 3 15.27 12.21 15.99
C PHE A 3 13.98 12.43 15.18
N GLU A 4 12.82 11.98 15.68
CA GLU A 4 11.52 12.24 15.06
C GLU A 4 11.24 13.74 15.04
N ARG A 5 11.44 14.45 16.15
CA ARG A 5 11.24 15.90 16.21
C ARG A 5 12.12 16.70 15.25
N ILE A 6 13.35 16.25 15.00
CA ILE A 6 14.24 16.89 14.03
C ILE A 6 13.74 16.62 12.61
N ALA A 7 13.29 15.40 12.32
CA ALA A 7 12.70 15.07 11.03
C ALA A 7 11.40 15.85 10.80
N ASP A 8 10.51 15.93 11.78
CA ASP A 8 9.26 16.69 11.71
C ASP A 8 9.51 18.16 11.37
N ASP A 9 10.47 18.79 12.06
CA ASP A 9 10.84 20.19 11.84
C ASP A 9 11.41 20.41 10.44
N LEU A 10 12.33 19.54 9.99
CA LEU A 10 12.89 19.61 8.64
C LEU A 10 11.83 19.34 7.56
N ARG A 11 10.87 18.43 7.78
CA ARG A 11 9.72 18.26 6.88
C ARG A 11 8.92 19.55 6.77
N GLN A 12 8.66 20.19 7.90
CA GLN A 12 7.90 21.42 7.94
C GLN A 12 8.61 22.52 7.15
N GLN A 13 9.92 22.69 7.36
CA GLN A 13 10.74 23.62 6.56
C GLN A 13 10.72 23.33 5.06
N ILE A 14 10.68 22.04 4.67
CA ILE A 14 10.58 21.65 3.25
C ILE A 14 9.19 21.98 2.69
N ARG A 15 8.13 21.72 3.45
CA ARG A 15 6.74 22.03 3.08
C ARG A 15 6.51 23.54 2.95
N ASP A 16 7.06 24.31 3.90
CA ASP A 16 6.94 25.76 3.94
C ASP A 16 7.85 26.46 2.91
N GLY A 17 8.69 25.68 2.21
CA GLY A 17 9.57 26.16 1.14
C GLY A 17 10.81 26.91 1.64
N GLU A 18 11.08 26.91 2.96
CA GLU A 18 12.33 27.38 3.54
C GLU A 18 13.51 26.54 3.03
N LEU A 19 13.29 25.23 2.96
CA LEU A 19 14.16 24.27 2.31
C LEU A 19 13.56 23.89 0.96
N ARG A 20 14.06 24.51 -0.12
CA ARG A 20 13.48 24.35 -1.45
C ARG A 20 13.87 23.01 -2.07
N PRO A 21 12.98 22.39 -2.86
CA PRO A 21 13.34 21.23 -3.67
C PRO A 21 14.57 21.49 -4.55
N GLY A 22 15.51 20.55 -4.57
CA GLY A 22 16.82 20.68 -5.22
C GLY A 22 17.87 21.43 -4.39
N GLN A 23 17.51 22.02 -3.25
CA GLN A 23 18.45 22.64 -2.32
C GLN A 23 19.22 21.58 -1.52
N LEU A 24 20.47 21.89 -1.19
CA LEU A 24 21.25 21.07 -0.27
C LEU A 24 20.69 21.20 1.15
N LEU A 25 20.36 20.08 1.77
CA LEU A 25 20.03 19.99 3.19
C LEU A 25 21.26 20.46 4.00
N PRO A 26 21.06 21.20 5.12
CA PRO A 26 22.16 21.52 6.01
C PRO A 26 22.97 20.28 6.39
N THR A 27 24.30 20.44 6.46
CA THR A 27 25.21 19.32 6.76
C THR A 27 24.94 18.74 8.14
N GLN A 28 25.35 17.49 8.36
CA GLN A 28 25.16 16.83 9.65
C GLN A 28 25.73 17.65 10.82
N SER A 29 26.91 18.26 10.63
CA SER A 29 27.53 19.14 11.62
C SER A 29 26.71 20.41 11.91
N GLN A 30 26.11 21.02 10.88
CA GLN A 30 25.23 22.18 11.06
C GLN A 30 23.95 21.80 11.80
N LEU A 31 23.31 20.70 11.42
CA LEU A 31 22.11 20.20 12.08
C LEU A 31 22.37 19.84 13.55
N MET A 32 23.53 19.25 13.86
CA MET A 32 23.94 18.99 15.25
C MET A 32 24.01 20.27 16.07
N GLN A 33 24.56 21.35 15.49
CA GLN A 33 24.68 22.65 16.15
C GLN A 33 23.32 23.33 16.33
N THR A 34 22.47 23.31 15.30
CA THR A 34 21.13 23.90 15.32
C THR A 34 20.24 23.23 16.36
N TYR A 35 20.15 21.90 16.34
CA TYR A 35 19.24 21.15 17.20
C TYR A 35 19.86 20.72 18.54
N LYS A 36 21.13 21.07 18.79
CA LYS A 36 21.90 20.65 19.97
C LYS A 36 21.76 19.14 20.24
N ALA A 37 21.90 18.36 19.17
CA ALA A 37 21.65 16.92 19.16
C ALA A 37 22.92 16.12 18.83
N SER A 38 22.96 14.86 19.27
CA SER A 38 24.08 13.97 18.96
C SER A 38 24.18 13.67 17.46
N SER A 39 25.38 13.35 16.97
CA SER A 39 25.60 12.94 15.58
C SER A 39 24.69 11.79 15.16
N LEU A 40 24.56 10.77 16.02
CA LEU A 40 23.69 9.61 15.80
C LEU A 40 22.21 10.00 15.69
N THR A 41 21.74 10.92 16.54
CA THR A 41 20.36 11.44 16.50
C THR A 41 20.07 12.15 15.18
N VAL A 42 20.97 13.04 14.74
CA VAL A 42 20.83 13.75 13.46
C VAL A 42 20.90 12.76 12.30
N GLN A 43 21.79 11.77 12.35
CA GLN A 43 21.89 10.74 11.31
C GLN A 43 20.60 9.93 11.19
N LYS A 44 19.97 9.58 12.33
CA LYS A 44 18.64 8.93 12.35
C LYS A 44 17.56 9.82 11.76
N ALA A 45 17.55 11.12 12.08
CA ALA A 45 16.57 12.07 11.53
C ALA A 45 16.71 12.22 10.00
N ILE A 46 17.94 12.40 9.49
CA ILE A 46 18.21 12.46 8.05
C ILE A 46 17.85 11.14 7.38
N ARG A 47 18.14 10.00 8.02
CA ARG A 47 17.76 8.68 7.51
C ARG A 47 16.24 8.54 7.43
N LEU A 48 15.50 9.01 8.43
CA LEU A 48 14.04 9.01 8.42
C LEU A 48 13.49 9.87 7.28
N LEU A 49 13.94 11.13 7.15
CA LEU A 49 13.55 12.01 6.04
C LEU A 49 13.87 11.41 4.67
N ARG A 50 15.02 10.74 4.56
CA ARG A 50 15.41 10.05 3.35
C ARG A 50 14.50 8.88 3.06
N ASN A 51 14.15 8.08 4.07
CA ASN A 51 13.22 6.98 3.92
C ASN A 51 11.84 7.49 3.50
N GLU A 52 11.37 8.60 4.07
CA GLU A 52 10.09 9.23 3.76
C GLU A 52 10.06 9.98 2.42
N GLY A 53 11.19 10.16 1.72
CA GLY A 53 11.23 10.83 0.42
C GLY A 53 11.43 12.34 0.43
N TRP A 54 11.54 12.97 1.59
CA TRP A 54 11.79 14.41 1.71
C TRP A 54 13.17 14.83 1.21
N VAL A 55 14.15 13.93 1.30
CA VAL A 55 15.53 14.21 0.90
C VAL A 55 16.20 13.01 0.22
N ILE A 56 17.14 13.29 -0.69
CA ILE A 56 17.91 12.30 -1.45
C ILE A 56 19.41 12.53 -1.27
N ALA A 57 20.18 11.47 -1.04
CA ALA A 57 21.64 11.57 -0.96
C ALA A 57 22.26 11.41 -2.36
N ARG A 58 23.13 12.33 -2.76
CA ARG A 58 23.96 12.23 -3.97
C ARG A 58 25.42 11.99 -3.54
N GLN A 59 25.99 10.87 -3.97
CA GLN A 59 27.36 10.48 -3.60
C GLN A 59 28.35 11.60 -3.95
N GLY A 60 29.17 12.00 -2.97
CA GLY A 60 30.14 13.09 -3.10
C GLY A 60 29.56 14.51 -3.22
N ARG A 61 28.23 14.67 -3.21
CA ARG A 61 27.55 15.96 -3.39
C ARG A 61 26.63 16.36 -2.24
N GLY A 62 26.37 15.46 -1.30
CA GLY A 62 25.57 15.70 -0.10
C GLY A 62 24.10 15.31 -0.24
N THR A 63 23.26 15.78 0.67
CA THR A 63 21.82 15.43 0.73
C THR A 63 20.99 16.60 0.20
N PHE A 64 20.06 16.34 -0.71
CA PHE A 64 19.25 17.34 -1.39
C PHE A 64 17.76 17.14 -1.09
N VAL A 65 17.01 18.22 -0.98
CA VAL A 65 15.56 18.22 -0.76
C VAL A 65 14.84 17.80 -2.04
N THR A 66 13.76 17.03 -1.92
CA THR A 66 12.92 16.57 -3.05
C THR A 66 11.57 17.27 -3.06
N ARG A 67 10.92 17.41 -4.23
CA ARG A 67 9.52 17.85 -4.30
C ARG A 67 8.63 16.69 -3.89
N SER A 68 7.64 16.95 -3.03
CA SER A 68 6.66 15.93 -2.67
C SER A 68 5.95 15.34 -3.90
N ALA A 69 5.64 16.17 -4.91
CA ALA A 69 5.00 15.72 -6.15
C ALA A 69 5.90 14.77 -6.98
N ASP A 70 7.19 15.12 -7.17
CA ASP A 70 8.13 14.26 -7.89
C ASP A 70 8.33 12.90 -7.18
N PHE A 71 8.21 12.88 -5.84
CA PHE A 71 8.24 11.65 -5.06
C PHE A 71 6.97 10.82 -5.27
N GLU A 72 5.79 11.43 -5.20
CA GLU A 72 4.51 10.76 -5.39
C GLU A 72 4.43 10.09 -6.76
N ASP A 73 4.75 10.83 -7.83
CA ASP A 73 4.75 10.31 -9.21
C ASP A 73 5.72 9.13 -9.37
N ALA A 74 6.93 9.24 -8.80
CA ALA A 74 7.94 8.18 -8.84
C ALA A 74 7.50 6.95 -8.04
N PHE A 75 6.87 7.17 -6.89
CA PHE A 75 6.34 6.13 -6.02
C PHE A 75 5.20 5.37 -6.69
N GLU A 76 4.21 6.08 -7.21
CA GLU A 76 3.07 5.51 -7.94
C GLU A 76 3.56 4.69 -9.13
N LYS A 77 4.54 5.20 -9.88
CA LYS A 77 5.15 4.48 -11.01
C LYS A 77 5.78 3.15 -10.57
N VAL A 78 6.59 3.14 -9.51
CA VAL A 78 7.28 1.92 -9.05
C VAL A 78 6.28 0.91 -8.46
N ALA A 79 5.42 1.36 -7.55
CA ALA A 79 4.45 0.50 -6.89
C ALA A 79 3.44 -0.08 -7.90
N GLY A 80 2.93 0.76 -8.80
CA GLY A 80 1.99 0.38 -9.85
C GLY A 80 2.58 -0.61 -10.84
N ASP A 81 3.81 -0.38 -11.31
CA ASP A 81 4.45 -1.30 -12.27
C ASP A 81 4.76 -2.67 -11.63
N LEU A 82 5.31 -2.70 -10.41
CA LEU A 82 5.56 -3.96 -9.71
C LEU A 82 4.26 -4.73 -9.44
N GLN A 83 3.21 -4.04 -9.00
CA GLN A 83 1.89 -4.65 -8.81
C GLN A 83 1.34 -5.20 -10.13
N GLN A 84 1.47 -4.45 -11.22
CA GLN A 84 1.06 -4.88 -12.54
C GLN A 84 1.83 -6.12 -13.00
N GLN A 85 3.15 -6.20 -12.75
CA GLN A 85 3.96 -7.36 -13.10
C GLN A 85 3.52 -8.61 -12.31
N ILE A 86 3.14 -8.48 -11.04
CA ILE A 86 2.59 -9.58 -10.23
C ILE A 86 1.23 -10.04 -10.78
N TYR A 87 0.29 -9.11 -10.99
CA TYR A 87 -1.04 -9.45 -11.49
C TYR A 87 -1.02 -10.00 -12.91
N SER A 88 -0.18 -9.49 -13.80
CA SER A 88 -0.03 -10.04 -15.15
C SER A 88 0.70 -11.38 -15.18
N GLY A 89 1.42 -11.75 -14.11
CA GLY A 89 2.20 -12.97 -14.01
C GLY A 89 3.62 -12.87 -14.57
N THR A 90 4.08 -11.67 -14.94
CA THR A 90 5.50 -11.42 -15.24
C THR A 90 6.38 -11.68 -14.03
N LEU A 91 5.93 -11.28 -12.84
CA LEU A 91 6.50 -11.71 -11.56
C LEU A 91 5.61 -12.82 -10.99
N ALA A 92 6.14 -14.04 -10.97
CA ALA A 92 5.43 -15.20 -10.47
C ALA A 92 5.34 -15.19 -8.93
N PRO A 93 4.32 -15.83 -8.34
CA PRO A 93 4.28 -16.13 -6.91
C PRO A 93 5.56 -16.83 -6.44
N GLY A 94 6.04 -16.46 -5.25
CA GLY A 94 7.31 -16.94 -4.69
C GLY A 94 8.58 -16.38 -5.35
N ALA A 95 8.48 -15.63 -6.45
CA ALA A 95 9.66 -15.09 -7.14
C ALA A 95 10.39 -14.05 -6.29
N ARG A 96 11.72 -14.08 -6.34
CA ARG A 96 12.57 -13.05 -5.72
C ARG A 96 12.61 -11.81 -6.60
N LEU A 97 12.36 -10.64 -6.01
CA LEU A 97 12.54 -9.36 -6.69
C LEU A 97 14.04 -9.07 -6.90
N PRO A 98 14.40 -8.29 -7.94
CA PRO A 98 15.73 -7.69 -8.03
C PRO A 98 16.07 -6.89 -6.76
N ALA A 99 17.36 -6.78 -6.45
CA ALA A 99 17.81 -5.94 -5.34
C ALA A 99 17.29 -4.51 -5.49
N ARG A 100 16.99 -3.85 -4.37
CA ARG A 100 16.34 -2.52 -4.38
C ARG A 100 17.16 -1.49 -5.14
N GLU A 101 18.49 -1.60 -5.10
CA GLU A 101 19.43 -0.75 -5.83
C GLU A 101 19.30 -0.93 -7.34
N VAL A 102 19.09 -2.16 -7.80
CA VAL A 102 18.86 -2.47 -9.22
C VAL A 102 17.51 -1.92 -9.68
N LEU A 103 16.47 -2.04 -8.85
CA LEU A 103 15.17 -1.43 -9.13
C LEU A 103 15.26 0.10 -9.17
N ALA A 104 15.99 0.70 -8.23
CA ALA A 104 16.18 2.14 -8.17
C ALA A 104 16.87 2.67 -9.43
N GLU A 105 17.92 1.98 -9.89
CA GLU A 105 18.58 2.28 -11.16
C GLU A 105 17.63 2.08 -12.36
N HIS A 106 16.91 0.97 -12.40
CA HIS A 106 15.97 0.65 -13.49
C HIS A 106 14.89 1.71 -13.69
N TYR A 107 14.25 2.14 -12.60
CA TYR A 107 13.21 3.16 -12.66
C TYR A 107 13.76 4.60 -12.71
N ALA A 108 15.09 4.76 -12.57
CA ALA A 108 15.78 6.03 -12.41
C ALA A 108 15.25 6.86 -11.23
N VAL A 109 14.98 6.18 -10.10
CA VAL A 109 14.43 6.79 -8.88
C VAL A 109 15.37 6.62 -7.70
N PRO A 110 15.24 7.45 -6.65
CA PRO A 110 15.94 7.23 -5.39
C PRO A 110 15.57 5.89 -4.71
N LEU A 111 16.54 5.25 -4.05
CA LEU A 111 16.38 3.94 -3.38
C LEU A 111 15.22 3.88 -2.38
N ASN A 112 14.91 5.00 -1.73
CA ASN A 112 13.81 5.11 -0.77
C ASN A 112 12.43 5.04 -1.43
N VAL A 113 12.28 5.50 -2.68
CA VAL A 113 11.03 5.33 -3.45
C VAL A 113 10.73 3.85 -3.59
N VAL A 114 11.73 3.07 -4.01
CA VAL A 114 11.63 1.61 -4.13
C VAL A 114 11.34 0.96 -2.77
N THR A 115 12.02 1.40 -1.71
CA THR A 115 11.82 0.85 -0.37
C THR A 115 10.38 1.06 0.11
N ASN A 116 9.81 2.26 -0.07
CA ASN A 116 8.44 2.54 0.30
C ASN A 116 7.43 1.79 -0.57
N ALA A 117 7.68 1.70 -1.88
CA ALA A 117 6.82 0.94 -2.79
C ALA A 117 6.75 -0.54 -2.37
N ILE A 118 7.88 -1.15 -2.00
CA ILE A 118 7.93 -2.52 -1.48
C ILE A 118 7.18 -2.64 -0.16
N SER A 119 7.34 -1.70 0.77
CA SER A 119 6.60 -1.69 2.04
C SER A 119 5.09 -1.59 1.82
N LEU A 120 4.62 -0.74 0.90
CA LEU A 120 3.21 -0.64 0.54
C LEU A 120 2.68 -1.97 -0.01
N LEU A 121 3.39 -2.56 -0.97
CA LEU A 121 2.97 -3.83 -1.59
C LEU A 121 3.01 -4.99 -0.58
N ALA A 122 3.91 -4.97 0.39
CA ALA A 122 3.91 -5.93 1.50
C ALA A 122 2.72 -5.71 2.45
N GLY A 123 2.38 -4.46 2.76
CA GLY A 123 1.17 -4.09 3.52
C GLY A 123 -0.13 -4.49 2.81
N ASN A 124 -0.11 -4.50 1.47
CA ASN A 124 -1.21 -4.99 0.63
C ASN A 124 -1.10 -6.49 0.32
N PHE A 125 -0.36 -7.25 1.13
CA PHE A 125 -0.19 -8.71 1.04
C PHE A 125 0.40 -9.26 -0.27
N LEU A 126 0.96 -8.42 -1.15
CA LEU A 126 1.55 -8.89 -2.42
C LEU A 126 3.01 -9.34 -2.26
N LEU A 127 3.76 -8.71 -1.35
CA LEU A 127 5.17 -9.01 -1.11
C LEU A 127 5.41 -9.50 0.32
N ARG A 128 6.54 -10.17 0.53
CA ARG A 128 7.10 -10.53 1.84
C ARG A 128 8.61 -10.31 1.87
N TYR A 129 9.14 -9.97 3.04
CA TYR A 129 10.56 -9.85 3.30
C TYR A 129 10.83 -10.13 4.79
N PRO A 130 12.04 -10.58 5.16
CA PRO A 130 12.40 -10.78 6.57
C PRO A 130 12.67 -9.44 7.26
N GLY A 131 12.23 -9.33 8.52
CA GLY A 131 12.49 -8.18 9.38
C GLY A 131 11.47 -7.05 9.25
N GLU A 132 11.72 -5.95 9.97
CA GLU A 132 10.79 -4.81 10.06
C GLU A 132 10.81 -3.89 8.82
N LEU A 133 11.89 -3.93 8.03
CA LEU A 133 12.07 -3.07 6.85
C LEU A 133 12.60 -3.88 5.66
N PRO A 134 12.26 -3.49 4.41
CA PRO A 134 12.72 -4.20 3.22
C PRO A 134 14.25 -4.17 3.08
N GLY A 135 14.85 -5.36 3.08
CA GLY A 135 16.26 -5.58 2.74
C GLY A 135 16.44 -5.97 1.27
N ASP A 136 17.44 -6.77 0.96
CA ASP A 136 17.72 -7.25 -0.41
C ASP A 136 17.03 -8.59 -0.71
N GLU A 137 16.34 -9.13 0.29
CA GLU A 137 15.59 -10.38 0.25
C GLU A 137 14.10 -10.06 0.25
N VAL A 138 13.58 -9.71 -0.93
CA VAL A 138 12.16 -9.41 -1.14
C VAL A 138 11.58 -10.43 -2.10
N TYR A 139 10.44 -11.00 -1.74
CA TYR A 139 9.77 -12.03 -2.52
C TYR A 139 8.32 -11.65 -2.75
N VAL A 140 7.79 -12.01 -3.93
CA VAL A 140 6.34 -12.11 -4.10
C VAL A 140 5.83 -13.17 -3.14
N ARG A 141 4.69 -12.93 -2.49
CA ARG A 141 4.03 -13.99 -1.72
C ARG A 141 3.70 -15.18 -2.63
N ASP A 142 3.46 -16.33 -2.02
CA ASP A 142 3.28 -17.59 -2.73
C ASP A 142 1.85 -18.10 -2.52
N TRP A 143 1.44 -19.10 -3.29
CA TRP A 143 0.09 -19.65 -3.29
C TRP A 143 -0.30 -20.33 -1.97
N ASP A 144 0.66 -20.59 -1.08
CA ASP A 144 0.41 -21.12 0.26
C ASP A 144 -0.23 -20.08 1.19
N ASP A 145 -0.18 -18.79 0.85
CA ASP A 145 -0.87 -17.72 1.55
C ASP A 145 -2.27 -17.50 0.94
N HIS A 146 -3.29 -17.96 1.66
CA HIS A 146 -4.70 -17.87 1.26
C HIS A 146 -5.15 -16.44 0.92
N GLY A 147 -4.73 -15.45 1.72
CA GLY A 147 -5.10 -14.05 1.52
C GLY A 147 -4.50 -13.51 0.22
N PHE A 148 -3.22 -13.80 -0.01
CA PHE A 148 -2.55 -13.47 -1.26
C PHE A 148 -3.15 -14.20 -2.47
N ALA A 149 -3.39 -15.51 -2.37
CA ALA A 149 -3.95 -16.32 -3.45
C ALA A 149 -5.33 -15.78 -3.88
N THR A 150 -6.20 -15.51 -2.92
CA THR A 150 -7.53 -14.91 -3.15
C THR A 150 -7.41 -13.55 -3.85
N GLN A 151 -6.53 -12.66 -3.35
CA GLN A 151 -6.32 -11.33 -3.93
C GLN A 151 -5.71 -11.37 -5.34
N LEU A 152 -4.78 -12.29 -5.59
CA LEU A 152 -4.13 -12.46 -6.89
C LEU A 152 -5.14 -12.98 -7.92
N ILE A 153 -5.95 -13.98 -7.56
CA ILE A 153 -7.02 -14.50 -8.41
C ILE A 153 -8.03 -13.40 -8.73
N HIS A 154 -8.50 -12.70 -7.70
CA HIS A 154 -9.43 -11.58 -7.86
C HIS A 154 -8.87 -10.51 -8.81
N GLY A 155 -7.65 -10.01 -8.56
CA GLY A 155 -7.02 -8.98 -9.39
C GLY A 155 -6.83 -9.41 -10.85
N ARG A 156 -6.45 -10.67 -11.08
CA ARG A 156 -6.33 -11.25 -12.43
C ARG A 156 -7.66 -11.34 -13.15
N LEU A 157 -8.73 -11.74 -12.46
CA LEU A 157 -10.06 -11.78 -13.03
C LEU A 157 -10.60 -10.37 -13.32
N VAL A 158 -10.42 -9.41 -12.40
CA VAL A 158 -10.76 -7.99 -12.65
C VAL A 158 -10.06 -7.47 -13.89
N ARG A 159 -8.77 -7.75 -14.04
CA ARG A 159 -7.99 -7.38 -15.23
C ARG A 159 -8.58 -8.00 -16.49
N LYS A 160 -8.84 -9.32 -16.49
CA LYS A 160 -9.43 -10.02 -17.64
C LYS A 160 -10.80 -9.49 -18.03
N ILE A 161 -11.62 -9.06 -17.06
CA ILE A 161 -12.90 -8.40 -17.33
C ILE A 161 -12.67 -7.01 -17.94
N ARG A 162 -11.72 -6.23 -17.39
CA ARG A 162 -11.41 -4.87 -17.82
C ARG A 162 -10.83 -4.82 -19.24
N ASP A 163 -9.94 -5.75 -19.58
CA ASP A 163 -9.33 -5.85 -20.91
C ASP A 163 -10.20 -6.61 -21.93
N GLY A 164 -11.35 -7.13 -21.50
CA GLY A 164 -12.32 -7.82 -22.35
C GLY A 164 -11.97 -9.26 -22.68
N SER A 165 -10.84 -9.80 -22.20
CA SER A 165 -10.49 -11.22 -22.37
C SER A 165 -11.46 -12.17 -21.66
N LEU A 166 -12.15 -11.67 -20.63
CA LEU A 166 -13.31 -12.32 -20.01
C LEU A 166 -14.57 -11.47 -20.25
N ALA A 167 -15.23 -11.74 -21.39
CA ALA A 167 -16.35 -10.94 -21.87
C ALA A 167 -17.61 -11.07 -21.00
N ARG A 168 -18.49 -10.06 -21.09
CA ARG A 168 -19.83 -10.10 -20.48
C ARG A 168 -20.61 -11.33 -20.96
N GLY A 169 -21.23 -12.04 -20.03
CA GLY A 169 -21.94 -13.29 -20.26
C GLY A 169 -21.04 -14.54 -20.22
N ALA A 170 -19.71 -14.39 -20.15
CA ALA A 170 -18.81 -15.52 -19.96
C ALA A 170 -19.12 -16.23 -18.64
N ARG A 171 -19.10 -17.56 -18.69
CA ARG A 171 -19.22 -18.44 -17.53
C ARG A 171 -17.82 -18.85 -17.10
N VAL A 172 -17.62 -18.88 -15.79
CA VAL A 172 -16.36 -19.28 -15.15
C VAL A 172 -16.69 -20.19 -13.97
N THR A 173 -16.01 -21.32 -13.88
CA THR A 173 -16.07 -22.22 -12.71
C THR A 173 -14.85 -22.06 -11.81
N VAL A 174 -14.94 -22.57 -10.58
CA VAL A 174 -13.79 -22.61 -9.65
C VAL A 174 -12.63 -23.39 -10.25
N ASP A 175 -12.91 -24.56 -10.83
CA ASP A 175 -11.88 -25.41 -11.46
C ASP A 175 -11.19 -24.71 -12.64
N GLU A 176 -11.96 -24.01 -13.50
CA GLU A 176 -11.40 -23.23 -14.61
C GLU A 176 -10.49 -22.10 -14.13
N VAL A 177 -10.82 -21.46 -12.99
CA VAL A 177 -9.97 -20.43 -12.38
C VAL A 177 -8.66 -21.06 -11.88
N VAL A 178 -8.74 -22.16 -11.14
CA VAL A 178 -7.56 -22.87 -10.64
C VAL A 178 -6.66 -23.31 -11.80
N ASP A 179 -7.23 -23.87 -12.87
CA ASP A 179 -6.48 -24.35 -14.04
C ASP A 179 -5.82 -23.21 -14.83
N THR A 180 -6.47 -22.05 -14.93
CA THR A 180 -5.99 -20.95 -15.79
C THR A 180 -5.18 -19.89 -15.06
N ILE A 181 -5.42 -19.69 -13.77
CA ILE A 181 -4.77 -18.66 -12.94
C ILE A 181 -3.84 -19.27 -11.90
N GLY A 182 -4.22 -20.41 -11.31
CA GLY A 182 -3.55 -21.06 -10.18
C GLY A 182 -4.27 -20.84 -8.85
N GLY A 183 -3.60 -21.24 -7.77
CA GLY A 183 -4.14 -21.22 -6.40
C GLY A 183 -4.96 -22.47 -6.08
N ASP A 184 -5.65 -22.43 -4.94
CA ASP A 184 -6.51 -23.50 -4.47
C ASP A 184 -8.00 -23.20 -4.74
N PRO A 185 -8.88 -24.22 -4.70
CA PRO A 185 -10.31 -24.03 -4.94
C PRO A 185 -11.01 -23.07 -3.97
N GLU A 186 -10.56 -23.00 -2.71
CA GLU A 186 -11.18 -22.14 -1.70
C GLU A 186 -10.87 -20.67 -1.98
N SER A 187 -9.61 -20.34 -2.26
CA SER A 187 -9.20 -19.00 -2.70
C SER A 187 -9.91 -18.57 -3.99
N ALA A 188 -10.07 -19.50 -4.95
CA ALA A 188 -10.77 -19.24 -6.19
C ALA A 188 -12.27 -18.97 -5.99
N ASP A 189 -12.97 -19.78 -5.18
CA ASP A 189 -14.37 -19.54 -4.87
C ASP A 189 -14.58 -18.24 -4.08
N GLN A 190 -13.68 -17.92 -3.15
CA GLN A 190 -13.74 -16.68 -2.40
C GLN A 190 -13.54 -15.45 -3.30
N ALA A 191 -12.57 -15.50 -4.21
CA ALA A 191 -12.35 -14.42 -5.19
C ALA A 191 -13.58 -14.20 -6.09
N LEU A 192 -14.18 -15.28 -6.59
CA LEU A 192 -15.42 -15.23 -7.39
C LEU A 192 -16.62 -14.70 -6.59
N THR A 193 -16.68 -15.04 -5.30
CA THR A 193 -17.67 -14.50 -4.36
C THR A 193 -17.47 -12.99 -4.16
N PHE A 194 -16.24 -12.50 -3.99
CA PHE A 194 -15.97 -11.05 -3.92
C PHE A 194 -16.38 -10.34 -5.21
N LEU A 195 -16.07 -10.88 -6.38
CA LEU A 195 -16.53 -10.32 -7.67
C LEU A 195 -18.05 -10.30 -7.79
N THR A 196 -18.75 -11.22 -7.13
CA THR A 196 -20.21 -11.22 -7.04
C THR A 196 -20.73 -10.10 -6.14
N LEU A 197 -20.09 -9.88 -4.99
CA LEU A 197 -20.42 -8.79 -4.07
C LEU A 197 -20.15 -7.41 -4.70
N GLU A 198 -19.11 -7.30 -5.52
CA GLU A 198 -18.80 -6.11 -6.31
C GLU A 198 -19.73 -5.89 -7.51
N GLY A 199 -20.66 -6.81 -7.77
CA GLY A 199 -21.59 -6.73 -8.91
C GLY A 199 -20.95 -7.00 -10.27
N ARG A 200 -19.69 -7.43 -10.32
CA ARG A 200 -18.98 -7.79 -11.56
C ARG A 200 -19.41 -9.16 -12.09
N MET A 201 -19.79 -10.06 -11.18
CA MET A 201 -20.24 -11.42 -11.48
C MET A 201 -21.56 -11.75 -10.80
N LYS A 202 -22.23 -12.82 -11.25
CA LYS A 202 -23.41 -13.41 -10.60
C LYS A 202 -23.26 -14.92 -10.52
N LYS A 203 -23.63 -15.50 -9.38
CA LYS A 203 -23.75 -16.94 -9.19
C LYS A 203 -24.83 -17.53 -10.10
N ALA A 204 -24.52 -18.64 -10.75
CA ALA A 204 -25.41 -19.40 -11.63
C ALA A 204 -25.23 -20.90 -11.37
N HIS A 205 -26.34 -21.61 -11.17
CA HIS A 205 -26.31 -23.06 -10.99
C HIS A 205 -26.15 -23.77 -12.34
N GLN A 206 -25.27 -24.76 -12.41
CA GLN A 206 -25.11 -25.61 -13.58
C GLN A 206 -26.11 -26.78 -13.59
N ARG A 207 -26.31 -27.36 -14.77
CA ARG A 207 -27.23 -28.49 -14.99
C ARG A 207 -26.82 -29.77 -14.25
N ASN A 208 -25.55 -29.91 -13.93
CA ASN A 208 -24.97 -31.04 -13.17
C ASN A 208 -24.91 -30.77 -11.65
N GLY A 209 -25.41 -29.63 -11.17
CA GLY A 209 -25.41 -29.24 -9.77
C GLY A 209 -24.17 -28.47 -9.28
N SER A 210 -23.14 -28.26 -10.13
CA SER A 210 -21.99 -27.44 -9.74
C SER A 210 -22.28 -25.93 -9.87
N MET A 211 -21.53 -25.11 -9.15
CA MET A 211 -21.65 -23.65 -9.22
C MET A 211 -20.82 -23.07 -10.36
N ALA A 212 -21.37 -22.08 -11.04
CA ALA A 212 -20.66 -21.25 -12.01
C ALA A 212 -20.91 -19.77 -11.70
N TYR A 213 -20.02 -18.92 -12.23
CA TYR A 213 -20.09 -17.48 -12.10
C TYR A 213 -20.19 -16.87 -13.50
N VAL A 214 -21.15 -15.96 -13.70
CA VAL A 214 -21.38 -15.29 -14.98
C VAL A 214 -20.92 -13.85 -14.87
N VAL A 215 -20.05 -13.41 -15.78
CA VAL A 215 -19.65 -12.00 -15.87
C VAL A 215 -20.85 -11.17 -16.29
N VAL A 216 -21.25 -10.20 -15.46
CA VAL A 216 -22.42 -9.36 -15.74
C VAL A 216 -22.00 -8.02 -16.34
N GLY A 217 -20.73 -7.66 -16.18
CA GLY A 217 -20.21 -6.32 -16.47
C GLY A 217 -20.64 -5.36 -15.37
N GLY A 218 -19.68 -4.81 -14.64
CA GLY A 218 -19.93 -3.59 -13.87
C GLY A 218 -19.93 -2.41 -14.85
N GLU A 219 -20.73 -1.38 -14.58
CA GLU A 219 -20.29 -0.04 -14.98
C GLU A 219 -18.84 0.06 -14.49
N PHE A 220 -17.93 0.40 -15.39
CA PHE A 220 -16.62 0.85 -14.94
C PHE A 220 -16.97 2.04 -14.04
N GLY A 221 -16.98 1.82 -12.72
CA GLY A 221 -16.53 2.85 -11.83
C GLY A 221 -15.24 3.26 -12.48
N THR A 222 -15.27 4.43 -13.14
CA THR A 222 -14.09 5.17 -13.47
C THR A 222 -13.16 4.93 -12.30
N GLU A 223 -11.87 4.68 -12.58
CA GLU A 223 -10.83 5.19 -11.67
C GLU A 223 -11.46 6.37 -10.95
N VAL A 224 -11.59 6.33 -9.61
CA VAL A 224 -11.97 7.57 -8.92
C VAL A 224 -11.01 8.57 -9.55
N PRO A 225 -11.49 9.49 -10.43
CA PRO A 225 -10.60 10.50 -10.87
C PRO A 225 -10.33 11.14 -9.52
N VAL A 226 -9.08 11.15 -9.10
CA VAL A 226 -8.69 12.24 -8.22
C VAL A 226 -9.07 13.44 -9.07
N ALA A 227 -10.27 13.97 -8.83
CA ALA A 227 -10.76 15.14 -9.47
C ALA A 227 -9.89 16.23 -8.90
N VAL A 228 -8.71 16.38 -9.52
CA VAL A 228 -7.95 17.60 -9.46
C VAL A 228 -8.87 18.60 -10.13
N GLN A 229 -9.68 19.26 -9.31
CA GLN A 229 -10.38 20.45 -9.76
C GLN A 229 -9.29 21.38 -10.31
N PRO A 230 -9.47 21.97 -11.50
CA PRO A 230 -8.56 23.00 -11.94
C PRO A 230 -8.59 24.10 -10.88
N VAL A 231 -7.44 24.38 -10.29
CA VAL A 231 -7.30 25.53 -9.40
C VAL A 231 -7.44 26.75 -10.30
N ASP A 232 -8.60 27.38 -10.21
CA ASP A 232 -8.84 28.69 -10.83
C ASP A 232 -7.96 29.70 -10.08
N GLU A 233 -6.95 30.22 -10.78
CA GLU A 233 -6.10 31.30 -10.28
C GLU A 233 -6.89 32.61 -10.31
N SER A 234 -7.82 32.80 -9.39
CA SER A 234 -8.36 34.13 -9.08
C SER A 234 -8.93 34.19 -7.66
N ASP A 235 -8.56 35.26 -6.96
CA ASP A 235 -9.23 35.87 -5.81
C ASP A 235 -8.96 35.34 -4.40
N GLU A 236 -8.00 36.05 -3.77
CA GLU A 236 -8.10 36.78 -2.49
C GLU A 236 -8.73 36.11 -1.26
N ALA A 237 -7.86 35.97 -0.25
CA ALA A 237 -8.07 36.22 1.17
C ALA A 237 -9.52 36.11 1.72
N SER A 238 -9.78 35.03 2.45
CA SER A 238 -10.83 35.02 3.48
C SER A 238 -10.33 34.35 4.75
N THR A 239 -10.24 35.17 5.79
CA THR A 239 -9.88 34.83 7.16
C THR A 239 -11.02 34.04 7.82
N THR A 240 -10.82 32.76 8.08
CA THR A 240 -11.61 32.04 9.09
C THR A 240 -10.66 31.12 9.89
N PRO A 241 -10.67 31.17 11.23
CA PRO A 241 -9.79 30.33 12.02
C PRO A 241 -10.25 28.86 11.90
N PRO A 242 -9.33 27.89 11.76
CA PRO A 242 -9.71 26.49 11.79
C PRO A 242 -10.21 26.14 13.19
N LYS A 243 -11.39 25.52 13.27
CA LYS A 243 -11.94 24.95 14.50
C LYS A 243 -10.95 23.93 15.06
N GLU A 244 -10.71 24.01 16.37
CA GLU A 244 -9.96 23.02 17.14
C GLU A 244 -10.57 21.64 16.95
N PHE A 245 -9.78 20.70 16.46
CA PHE A 245 -10.05 19.27 16.58
C PHE A 245 -9.20 18.72 17.74
N PRO A 246 -9.78 17.94 18.66
CA PRO A 246 -9.01 17.40 19.77
C PRO A 246 -7.98 16.41 19.21
N ALA A 247 -6.72 16.56 19.63
CA ALA A 247 -5.68 15.60 19.36
C ALA A 247 -6.03 14.28 20.07
N VAL A 248 -6.45 13.28 19.31
CA VAL A 248 -6.46 11.88 19.74
C VAL A 248 -5.00 11.47 19.90
N GLY A 249 -4.48 11.56 21.13
CA GLY A 249 -3.12 11.17 21.46
C GLY A 249 -2.89 9.67 21.26
N VAL A 250 -1.64 9.27 21.07
CA VAL A 250 -1.24 7.85 20.91
C VAL A 250 -1.76 6.98 22.06
N ALA A 251 -1.92 7.53 23.27
CA ALA A 251 -2.57 6.85 24.41
C ALA A 251 -4.07 6.53 24.18
N ASP A 252 -4.79 7.34 23.39
CA ASP A 252 -6.20 7.11 23.04
C ASP A 252 -6.33 6.07 21.92
N LEU A 253 -5.32 5.93 21.05
CA LEU A 253 -5.25 4.81 20.09
C LEU A 253 -4.86 3.50 20.79
N THR A 254 -3.92 3.53 21.73
CA THR A 254 -3.58 2.36 22.56
C THR A 254 -4.78 1.93 23.41
N TYR A 255 -5.46 2.88 24.06
CA TYR A 255 -6.69 2.60 24.82
C TYR A 255 -7.83 2.09 23.95
N LYS A 256 -8.03 2.62 22.74
CA LYS A 256 -9.02 2.11 21.78
C LYS A 256 -8.67 0.71 21.26
N LEU A 257 -7.38 0.41 21.09
CA LEU A 257 -6.92 -0.91 20.65
C LEU A 257 -7.08 -1.95 21.77
N GLU A 258 -6.67 -1.62 23.00
CA GLU A 258 -6.85 -2.48 24.18
C GLU A 258 -8.34 -2.76 24.44
N ARG A 259 -9.20 -1.72 24.36
CA ARG A 259 -10.64 -1.88 24.55
C ARG A 259 -11.33 -2.62 23.39
N ALA A 260 -10.80 -2.52 22.17
CA ALA A 260 -11.27 -3.30 21.04
C ALA A 260 -10.90 -4.78 21.20
N LEU A 261 -9.70 -5.08 21.71
CA LEU A 261 -9.26 -6.45 22.02
C LEU A 261 -10.09 -7.06 23.15
N GLU A 262 -10.33 -6.36 24.25
CA GLU A 262 -11.21 -6.83 25.33
C GLU A 262 -12.63 -7.11 24.81
N ARG A 263 -13.13 -6.29 23.88
CA ARG A 263 -14.46 -6.49 23.29
C ARG A 263 -14.53 -7.68 22.34
N ILE A 264 -13.42 -8.02 21.68
CA ILE A 264 -13.32 -9.21 20.84
C ILE A 264 -13.32 -10.46 21.72
N GLU A 265 -12.52 -10.50 22.79
CA GLU A 265 -12.52 -11.61 23.75
C GLU A 265 -13.91 -11.81 24.39
N GLU A 266 -14.58 -10.73 24.79
CA GLU A 266 -15.93 -10.79 25.37
C GLU A 266 -16.98 -11.27 24.36
N LEU A 267 -16.78 -11.01 23.06
CA LEU A 267 -17.64 -11.50 21.98
C LEU A 267 -17.36 -12.97 21.67
N GLU A 268 -16.10 -13.40 21.68
CA GLU A 268 -15.69 -14.80 21.50
C GLU A 268 -16.28 -15.68 22.61
N GLU A 269 -16.17 -15.28 23.88
CA GLU A 269 -16.81 -15.98 25.00
C GLU A 269 -18.34 -16.00 24.90
N ARG A 270 -18.94 -15.01 24.24
CA ARG A 270 -20.40 -14.93 24.06
C ARG A 270 -20.86 -15.80 22.90
N VAL A 271 -20.06 -15.93 21.84
CA VAL A 271 -20.28 -16.86 20.74
C VAL A 271 -20.13 -18.29 21.25
N GLU A 272 -19.09 -18.60 22.02
CA GLU A 272 -18.87 -19.94 22.58
C GLU A 272 -20.00 -20.36 23.53
N ARG A 273 -20.54 -19.43 24.33
CA ARG A 273 -21.74 -19.69 25.16
C ARG A 273 -23.05 -19.84 24.38
N LEU A 274 -23.13 -19.28 23.18
CA LEU A 274 -24.29 -19.45 22.30
C LEU A 274 -24.19 -20.78 21.54
N GLU A 275 -23.00 -21.10 21.03
CA GLU A 275 -22.72 -22.39 20.37
C GLU A 275 -22.81 -23.57 21.36
N GLY A 276 -22.42 -23.37 22.62
CA GLY A 276 -22.61 -24.35 23.70
C GLY A 276 -24.06 -24.47 24.21
N ARG A 277 -24.97 -23.55 23.85
CA ARG A 277 -26.41 -23.64 24.20
C ARG A 277 -27.27 -24.27 23.11
N ASP A 278 -26.74 -24.42 21.89
CA ASP A 278 -27.40 -25.10 20.78
C ASP A 278 -27.06 -26.60 20.71
N ALA A 279 -26.29 -27.11 21.69
CA ALA A 279 -25.81 -28.50 21.77
C ALA A 279 -26.49 -29.36 22.86
N ASP A 280 -27.47 -28.83 23.60
CA ASP A 280 -28.33 -29.54 24.58
C ASP A 280 -29.81 -29.48 24.16
#